data_AF-A0A924PYQ5-F1
#
_entry.id   AF-A0A924PYQ5-F1
#
_cell.length_a   1.000
_cell.length_b   1.000
_cell.length_c   1.000
_cell.angle_alpha   90.00
_cell.angle_beta   90.00
_cell.angle_gamma   90.00
#
_symmetry.space_group_name_H-M   'P 1'
#
loop_
_entity.id
_entity.type
_entity.pdbx_description
1 polymer ?
#
loop_
_entity_poly.entity_id
_entity_poly.type
_entity_poly.pdbx_seq_one_letter_code
_entity_poly.pdbx_strand_id
1 'polypeptide(L)'
;MQFRLLAAMAAAFVTTLATAAGPYDGIYNVPNTAEFLSVHQNGNHVIIGGFSTVPASGVVFYLGDGQVFPPDRADNWELFSGDISGSTVVVTGEMAFGACEADKRLVFTGSAVVVTQLFIRTTPIGYRYGVSCPSYQNYFVSRLGITRTYIRVF
;
A
#
# COMPACT_ATOMS: atom_id res chain seq x y z
N MET A 1 -18.38 9.07 -51.00
CA MET A 1 -18.77 9.27 -49.58
C MET A 1 -18.40 8.09 -48.65
N GLN A 2 -17.64 7.08 -49.09
CA GLN A 2 -17.34 5.87 -48.31
C GLN A 2 -16.03 5.91 -47.48
N PHE A 3 -15.10 6.81 -47.77
CA PHE A 3 -13.79 6.85 -47.09
C PHE A 3 -13.83 7.45 -45.67
N ARG A 4 -14.93 8.11 -45.27
CA ARG A 4 -15.03 8.77 -43.96
C ARG A 4 -15.48 7.84 -42.82
N LEU A 5 -16.08 6.69 -43.12
CA LEU A 5 -16.49 5.71 -42.09
C LEU A 5 -15.33 4.84 -41.58
N LEU A 6 -14.32 4.55 -42.41
CA LEU A 6 -13.17 3.71 -42.00
C LEU A 6 -12.23 4.41 -41.01
N ALA A 7 -12.08 5.74 -41.10
CA ALA A 7 -11.27 6.51 -40.16
C ALA A 7 -11.88 6.56 -38.74
N ALA A 8 -13.21 6.49 -38.62
CA ALA A 8 -13.90 6.50 -37.34
C ALA A 8 -13.77 5.16 -36.58
N MET A 9 -13.70 4.02 -37.28
CA MET A 9 -13.46 2.72 -36.63
C MET A 9 -12.02 2.55 -36.15
N ALA A 10 -11.05 3.17 -36.83
CA ALA A 10 -9.65 3.16 -36.37
C ALA A 10 -9.46 4.01 -35.10
N ALA A 11 -10.19 5.12 -34.96
CA ALA A 11 -10.14 5.96 -33.75
C ALA A 11 -10.80 5.30 -32.52
N ALA A 12 -11.81 4.44 -32.72
CA ALA A 12 -12.45 3.68 -31.64
C ALA A 12 -11.61 2.50 -31.11
N PHE A 13 -10.58 2.07 -31.85
CA PHE A 13 -9.65 1.02 -31.42
C PHE A 13 -8.45 1.55 -30.61
N VAL A 14 -8.25 2.88 -30.56
CA VAL A 14 -7.13 3.50 -29.86
C VAL A 14 -7.49 3.91 -28.42
N THR A 15 -8.78 3.95 -28.07
CA THR A 15 -9.23 4.26 -26.69
C THR A 15 -9.20 3.06 -25.73
N THR A 16 -8.80 1.87 -26.18
CA THR A 16 -8.63 0.69 -25.31
C THR A 16 -7.21 0.53 -24.78
N LEU A 17 -6.42 1.61 -24.70
CA LEU A 17 -5.29 1.68 -23.75
C LEU A 17 -5.80 1.75 -22.30
N ALA A 18 -6.82 0.95 -21.96
CA ALA A 18 -6.90 0.36 -20.64
C ALA A 18 -5.63 -0.48 -20.54
N THR A 19 -4.53 0.14 -20.06
CA THR A 19 -3.40 -0.58 -19.47
C THR A 19 -4.03 -1.69 -18.67
N ALA A 20 -3.74 -2.94 -19.03
CA ALA A 20 -4.40 -4.10 -18.46
C ALA A 20 -4.09 -4.12 -16.97
N ALA A 21 -4.93 -3.40 -16.21
CA ALA A 21 -4.91 -3.34 -14.78
C ALA A 21 -5.14 -4.79 -14.36
N GLY A 22 -4.24 -5.32 -13.55
CA GLY A 22 -4.37 -6.71 -13.12
C GLY A 22 -5.72 -6.90 -12.43
N PRO A 23 -6.22 -8.15 -12.35
CA PRO A 23 -7.52 -8.42 -11.70
C PRO A 23 -7.60 -7.91 -10.25
N TYR A 24 -6.45 -7.68 -9.61
CA TYR A 24 -6.34 -7.19 -8.24
C TYR A 24 -6.05 -5.70 -8.10
N ASP A 25 -5.91 -4.97 -9.21
CA ASP A 25 -5.73 -3.52 -9.19
C ASP A 25 -6.91 -2.81 -8.55
N GLY A 26 -6.60 -1.80 -7.77
CA GLY A 26 -7.60 -0.99 -7.10
C GLY A 26 -7.12 -0.45 -5.76
N ILE A 27 -8.03 0.25 -5.09
CA ILE A 27 -7.82 0.78 -3.75
C ILE A 27 -8.70 -0.01 -2.79
N TYR A 28 -8.12 -0.46 -1.68
CA TYR A 28 -8.78 -1.21 -0.64
C TYR A 28 -8.70 -0.46 0.68
N ASN A 29 -9.74 -0.52 1.50
CA ASN A 29 -9.81 0.16 2.79
C ASN A 29 -10.18 -0.82 3.91
N VAL A 30 -9.62 -0.63 5.10
CA VAL A 30 -10.17 -1.30 6.29
C VAL A 30 -11.43 -0.56 6.70
N PRO A 31 -12.60 -1.22 6.78
CA PRO A 31 -13.86 -0.54 7.08
C PRO A 31 -13.78 0.31 8.36
N ASN A 32 -14.26 1.55 8.28
CA ASN A 32 -14.30 2.53 9.38
C ASN A 32 -12.92 3.00 9.89
N THR A 33 -11.87 2.90 9.08
CA THR A 33 -10.55 3.45 9.42
C THR A 33 -10.00 4.33 8.29
N ALA A 34 -8.95 5.11 8.59
CA ALA A 34 -8.19 5.87 7.60
C ALA A 34 -7.01 5.06 7.01
N GLU A 35 -7.12 3.73 6.95
CA GLU A 35 -6.08 2.86 6.41
C GLU A 35 -6.47 2.35 5.01
N PHE A 36 -5.58 2.52 4.05
CA PHE A 36 -5.80 2.18 2.65
C PHE A 36 -4.63 1.36 2.09
N LEU A 37 -4.93 0.52 1.12
CA LEU A 37 -3.95 -0.16 0.25
C LEU A 37 -4.24 0.22 -1.19
N SER A 38 -3.26 0.78 -1.88
CA SER A 38 -3.26 0.92 -3.33
C SER A 38 -2.51 -0.26 -3.93
N VAL A 39 -3.18 -1.06 -4.76
CA VAL A 39 -2.60 -2.24 -5.40
C VAL A 39 -2.47 -1.99 -6.90
N HIS A 40 -1.29 -2.25 -7.42
CA HIS A 40 -0.96 -2.17 -8.84
C HIS A 40 -0.25 -3.44 -9.29
N GLN A 41 -0.72 -4.07 -10.36
CA GLN A 41 -0.30 -5.36 -10.85
C GLN A 41 0.05 -5.23 -12.33
N ASN A 42 1.24 -5.70 -12.67
CA ASN A 42 1.72 -5.80 -14.04
C ASN A 42 2.18 -7.24 -14.31
N GLY A 43 1.38 -7.99 -15.05
CA GLY A 43 1.58 -9.43 -15.21
C GLY A 43 1.50 -10.16 -13.87
N ASN A 44 2.57 -10.84 -13.49
CA ASN A 44 2.66 -11.55 -12.21
C ASN A 44 3.32 -10.70 -11.11
N HIS A 45 3.74 -9.47 -11.38
CA HIS A 45 4.35 -8.62 -10.37
C HIS A 45 3.32 -7.67 -9.77
N VAL A 46 3.36 -7.47 -8.45
CA VAL A 46 2.44 -6.58 -7.72
C VAL A 46 3.25 -5.58 -6.89
N ILE A 47 2.85 -4.32 -6.93
CA ILE A 47 3.30 -3.22 -6.07
C ILE A 47 2.12 -2.80 -5.21
N ILE A 48 2.38 -2.62 -3.91
CA ILE A 48 1.37 -2.28 -2.91
C ILE A 48 1.84 -1.07 -2.12
N GLY A 49 1.09 0.02 -2.21
CA GLY A 49 1.24 1.20 -1.37
C GLY A 49 0.27 1.14 -0.19
N GLY A 50 0.78 1.11 1.03
CA GLY A 50 -0.02 1.29 2.24
C GLY A 50 -0.09 2.77 2.62
N PHE A 51 -1.28 3.24 2.98
CA PHE A 51 -1.48 4.55 3.55
C PHE A 51 -2.17 4.43 4.90
N SER A 52 -1.67 5.16 5.89
CA SER A 52 -2.29 5.27 7.21
C SER A 52 -1.96 6.63 7.81
N THR A 53 -2.81 7.12 8.70
CA THR A 53 -2.54 8.32 9.50
C THR A 53 -2.26 7.91 10.94
N VAL A 54 -1.12 8.33 11.48
CA VAL A 54 -0.68 8.05 12.85
C VAL A 54 -0.67 9.32 13.71
N PRO A 55 -0.88 9.21 15.04
CA PRO A 55 -0.68 10.35 15.94
C PRO A 55 0.75 10.87 15.86
N ALA A 56 0.91 12.20 15.80
CA ALA A 56 2.21 12.87 15.75
C ALA A 56 2.41 13.88 16.90
N SER A 57 1.56 13.83 17.92
CA SER A 57 1.67 14.68 19.10
C SER A 57 3.09 14.63 19.69
N GLY A 58 3.71 15.80 19.84
CA GLY A 58 5.08 15.94 20.35
C GLY A 58 6.18 15.81 19.29
N VAL A 59 5.83 15.60 18.02
CA VAL A 59 6.76 15.68 16.88
C VAL A 59 6.77 17.11 16.34
N VAL A 60 7.96 17.61 16.00
CA VAL A 60 8.14 18.92 15.37
C VAL A 60 8.64 18.70 13.94
N PHE A 61 7.94 19.27 12.98
CA PHE A 61 8.38 19.35 11.59
C PHE A 61 8.95 20.75 11.35
N TYR A 62 10.00 20.80 10.55
CA TYR A 62 10.53 22.05 10.03
C TYR A 62 10.10 22.19 8.58
N LEU A 63 9.39 23.26 8.26
CA LEU A 63 9.05 23.62 6.90
C LEU A 63 10.29 24.15 6.18
N GLY A 64 10.25 24.18 4.84
CA GLY A 64 11.40 24.57 4.02
C GLY A 64 11.90 26.00 4.25
N ASP A 65 11.10 26.86 4.88
CA ASP A 65 11.43 28.22 5.29
C ASP A 65 11.91 28.32 6.75
N GLY A 66 12.10 27.19 7.43
CA GLY A 66 12.53 27.12 8.82
C GLY A 66 11.41 27.28 9.84
N GLN A 67 10.15 27.43 9.41
CA GLN A 67 9.02 27.46 10.33
C GLN A 67 8.84 26.11 11.03
N VAL A 68 8.48 26.18 12.31
CA VAL A 68 8.15 25.02 13.14
C VAL A 68 6.66 24.72 12.96
N PHE A 69 6.35 23.51 12.51
CA PHE A 69 4.99 22.98 12.40
C PHE A 69 4.86 21.74 13.32
N PRO A 70 4.09 21.82 14.42
CA PRO A 70 3.82 20.67 15.28
C PRO A 70 2.47 20.04 14.90
N PRO A 71 2.43 19.04 14.01
CA PRO A 71 1.17 18.39 13.64
C PRO A 71 0.67 17.46 14.74
N ASP A 72 -0.65 17.38 14.89
CA ASP A 72 -1.29 16.38 15.74
C ASP A 72 -1.27 14.97 15.12
N ARG A 73 -1.10 14.90 13.79
CA ARG A 73 -1.13 13.67 12.99
C ARG A 73 -0.13 13.71 11.85
N ALA A 74 0.45 12.56 11.53
CA ALA A 74 1.31 12.39 10.37
C ALA A 74 0.77 11.30 9.47
N ASP A 75 0.79 11.56 8.17
CA ASP A 75 0.51 10.55 7.16
C ASP A 75 1.76 9.69 6.95
N ASN A 76 1.54 8.39 6.89
CA ASN A 76 2.57 7.38 6.71
C ASN A 76 2.27 6.56 5.45
N TRP A 77 3.29 6.43 4.61
CA TRP A 77 3.25 5.63 3.39
C TRP A 77 4.20 4.45 3.53
N GLU A 78 3.70 3.27 3.20
CA GLU A 78 4.47 2.02 3.17
C GLU A 78 4.50 1.50 1.73
N LEU A 79 5.61 0.89 1.31
CA LEU A 79 5.75 0.36 -0.04
C LEU A 79 6.21 -1.09 0.03
N PHE A 80 5.47 -1.97 -0.65
CA PHE A 80 5.76 -3.39 -0.75
C PHE A 80 5.69 -3.85 -2.20
N SER A 81 6.42 -4.91 -2.53
CA SER A 81 6.33 -5.56 -3.83
C SER A 81 6.59 -7.05 -3.76
N GLY A 82 6.10 -7.79 -4.74
CA GLY A 82 6.35 -9.23 -4.87
C GLY A 82 5.62 -9.84 -6.07
N ASP A 83 5.83 -11.13 -6.30
CA ASP A 83 5.21 -11.85 -7.41
C ASP A 83 3.98 -12.65 -6.94
N ILE A 84 2.87 -12.47 -7.63
CA ILE A 84 1.60 -13.12 -7.35
C ILE A 84 1.48 -14.47 -8.05
N SER A 85 0.94 -15.46 -7.33
CA SER A 85 0.59 -16.78 -7.86
C SER A 85 -0.87 -17.09 -7.52
N GLY A 86 -1.71 -17.19 -8.56
CA GLY A 86 -3.16 -17.31 -8.40
C GLY A 86 -3.77 -16.05 -7.78
N SER A 87 -4.23 -16.15 -6.53
CA SER A 87 -4.77 -15.03 -5.74
C SER A 87 -3.94 -14.68 -4.51
N THR A 88 -2.73 -15.25 -4.40
CA THR A 88 -1.87 -15.08 -3.23
C THR A 88 -0.52 -14.48 -3.63
N VAL A 89 -0.09 -13.47 -2.88
CA VAL A 89 1.23 -12.87 -3.01
C VAL A 89 1.88 -12.77 -1.63
N VAL A 90 3.18 -13.05 -1.56
CA VAL A 90 4.01 -12.63 -0.43
C VAL A 90 4.81 -11.43 -0.92
N VAL A 91 4.68 -10.31 -0.22
CA VAL A 91 5.40 -9.08 -0.54
C VAL A 91 6.35 -8.73 0.59
N THR A 92 7.46 -8.12 0.20
CA THR A 92 8.45 -7.56 1.10
C THR A 92 8.55 -6.06 0.84
N GLY A 93 8.83 -5.30 1.88
CA GLY A 93 8.89 -3.85 1.78
C GLY A 93 9.24 -3.16 3.09
N GLU A 94 9.15 -1.85 3.06
CA GLU A 94 9.46 -0.99 4.19
C GLU A 94 8.20 -0.40 4.81
N MET A 95 8.22 -0.25 6.12
CA MET A 95 7.16 0.37 6.90
C MET A 95 7.71 1.25 8.02
N ALA A 96 6.81 2.01 8.67
CA ALA A 96 7.15 2.94 9.74
C ALA A 96 8.30 3.89 9.32
N PHE A 97 8.11 4.63 8.22
CA PHE A 97 9.08 5.58 7.69
C PHE A 97 10.46 4.95 7.37
N GLY A 98 10.48 3.70 6.91
CA GLY A 98 11.73 2.99 6.56
C GLY A 98 12.47 2.37 7.75
N ALA A 99 11.95 2.49 8.97
CA ALA A 99 12.59 1.94 10.16
C ALA A 99 12.48 0.40 10.25
N CYS A 100 11.46 -0.17 9.62
CA CYS A 100 11.17 -1.59 9.65
C CYS A 100 11.03 -2.18 8.25
N GLU A 101 11.63 -3.35 8.04
CA GLU A 101 11.35 -4.19 6.87
C GLU A 101 10.34 -5.27 7.28
N ALA A 102 9.36 -5.53 6.40
CA ALA A 102 8.23 -6.39 6.69
C ALA A 102 7.88 -7.30 5.52
N ASP A 103 7.55 -8.55 5.86
CA ASP A 103 6.93 -9.49 4.93
C ASP A 103 5.43 -9.61 5.23
N LYS A 104 4.61 -9.49 4.19
CA LYS A 104 3.16 -9.62 4.29
C LYS A 104 2.67 -10.64 3.28
N ARG A 105 1.75 -11.51 3.69
CA ARG A 105 0.97 -12.36 2.78
C ARG A 105 -0.35 -11.70 2.49
N LEU A 106 -0.68 -11.52 1.23
CA LEU A 106 -1.98 -11.04 0.78
C LEU A 106 -2.71 -12.16 0.05
N VAL A 107 -3.99 -12.32 0.38
CA VAL A 107 -4.91 -13.26 -0.29
C VAL A 107 -6.10 -12.46 -0.80
N PHE A 108 -6.22 -12.35 -2.12
CA PHE A 108 -7.31 -11.63 -2.77
C PHE A 108 -8.55 -12.52 -2.91
N THR A 109 -9.72 -11.97 -2.58
CA THR A 109 -11.01 -12.67 -2.61
C THR A 109 -12.05 -11.81 -3.34
N GLY A 110 -11.87 -11.63 -4.64
CA GLY A 110 -12.77 -10.83 -5.49
C GLY A 110 -12.78 -9.35 -5.10
N SER A 111 -13.66 -8.96 -4.16
CA SER A 111 -13.82 -7.58 -3.68
C SER A 111 -13.08 -7.28 -2.37
N ALA A 112 -12.27 -8.19 -1.86
CA ALA A 112 -11.49 -7.97 -0.65
C ALA A 112 -10.07 -8.51 -0.79
N VAL A 113 -9.20 -8.08 0.12
CA VAL A 113 -7.87 -8.64 0.32
C VAL A 113 -7.62 -8.86 1.80
N VAL A 114 -7.17 -10.06 2.13
CA VAL A 114 -6.79 -10.43 3.49
C VAL A 114 -5.26 -10.34 3.59
N VAL A 115 -4.78 -9.43 4.43
CA VAL A 115 -3.36 -9.18 4.66
C VAL A 115 -2.96 -9.80 5.98
N THR A 116 -1.93 -10.63 5.97
CA THR A 116 -1.33 -11.24 7.16
C THR A 116 0.11 -10.81 7.27
N GLN A 117 0.49 -10.21 8.40
CA GLN A 117 1.90 -9.94 8.69
C GLN A 117 2.62 -11.26 8.97
N LEU A 118 3.70 -11.55 8.24
CA LEU A 118 4.49 -12.76 8.43
C LEU A 118 5.68 -12.50 9.34
N PHE A 119 6.45 -11.47 9.01
CA PHE A 119 7.74 -11.20 9.65
C PHE A 119 8.00 -9.69 9.67
N ILE A 120 8.72 -9.22 10.69
CA ILE A 120 9.24 -7.85 10.74
C ILE A 120 10.67 -7.87 11.27
N ARG A 121 11.52 -6.99 10.76
CA ARG A 121 12.84 -6.73 11.33
C ARG A 121 13.21 -5.26 11.29
N THR A 122 14.07 -4.87 12.22
CA THR A 122 14.62 -3.52 12.27
C THR A 122 15.65 -3.32 11.15
N THR A 123 15.50 -2.23 10.39
CA THR A 123 16.47 -1.81 9.36
C THR A 123 17.67 -1.08 10.01
N PRO A 124 18.77 -0.84 9.29
CA PRO A 124 19.87 -0.01 9.80
C PRO A 124 19.41 1.39 10.24
N ILE A 125 18.44 1.99 9.54
CA ILE A 125 17.83 3.28 9.92
C ILE A 125 17.09 3.12 11.25
N GLY A 126 16.28 2.07 11.38
CA GLY A 126 15.57 1.78 12.63
C GLY A 126 16.51 1.65 13.83
N TYR A 127 17.63 0.93 13.69
CA TYR A 127 18.63 0.81 14.75
C TYR A 127 19.27 2.14 15.13
N ARG A 128 19.58 3.00 14.15
CA ARG A 128 20.15 4.33 14.40
C ARG A 128 19.26 5.20 15.29
N TYR A 129 17.94 5.03 15.19
CA TYR A 129 16.96 5.79 15.97
C TYR A 129 16.34 4.99 17.13
N GLY A 130 16.90 3.82 17.47
CA GLY A 130 16.45 3.01 18.60
C GLY A 130 15.08 2.34 18.41
N VAL A 131 14.62 2.18 17.17
CA VAL A 131 13.33 1.56 16.86
C VAL A 131 13.41 0.03 17.04
N SER A 132 12.47 -0.53 17.80
CA SER A 132 12.29 -1.98 17.94
C SER A 132 11.08 -2.45 17.13
N CYS A 133 11.32 -2.94 15.92
CA CYS A 133 10.25 -3.42 15.04
C CYS A 133 9.48 -4.64 15.58
N PRO A 134 10.11 -5.62 16.25
CA PRO A 134 9.36 -6.69 16.91
C PRO A 134 8.43 -6.18 18.02
N SER A 135 8.87 -5.18 18.80
CA SER A 135 8.02 -4.56 19.83
C SER A 135 6.86 -3.79 19.20
N TYR A 136 7.13 -3.08 18.10
CA TYR A 136 6.11 -2.42 17.28
C TYR A 136 5.08 -3.45 16.77
N GLN A 137 5.51 -4.57 16.18
CA GLN A 137 4.59 -5.61 15.72
C GLN A 137 3.74 -6.18 16.88
N ASN A 138 4.31 -6.45 18.05
CA ASN A 138 3.54 -6.94 19.19
C ASN A 138 2.46 -5.95 19.64
N TYR A 139 2.77 -4.65 19.64
CA TYR A 139 1.78 -3.61 19.93
C TYR A 139 0.64 -3.64 18.91
N PHE A 140 0.95 -3.70 17.61
CA PHE A 140 -0.08 -3.74 16.56
C PHE A 140 -0.90 -5.02 16.58
N VAL A 141 -0.26 -6.18 16.72
CA VAL A 141 -0.93 -7.49 16.77
C VAL A 141 -1.86 -7.59 17.97
N SER A 142 -1.45 -7.11 19.15
CA SER A 142 -2.29 -7.15 20.35
C SER A 142 -3.55 -6.27 20.25
N ARG A 143 -3.50 -5.20 19.45
CA ARG A 143 -4.61 -4.25 19.26
C ARG A 143 -5.52 -4.61 18.09
N LEU A 144 -4.93 -5.07 16.99
CA LEU A 144 -5.57 -5.07 15.66
C LEU A 144 -5.49 -6.45 15.00
N GLY A 145 -4.86 -7.43 15.64
CA GLY A 145 -4.63 -8.76 15.10
C GLY A 145 -3.46 -8.82 14.10
N ILE A 146 -3.01 -10.04 13.81
CA ILE A 146 -1.97 -10.31 12.80
C ILE A 146 -2.50 -10.28 11.37
N THR A 147 -3.82 -10.39 11.23
CA THR A 147 -4.54 -10.43 9.96
C THR A 147 -5.56 -9.31 9.90
N ARG A 148 -5.62 -8.63 8.75
CA ARG A 148 -6.63 -7.60 8.46
C ARG A 148 -7.29 -7.86 7.12
N THR A 149 -8.56 -7.50 7.03
CA THR A 149 -9.32 -7.56 5.78
C THR A 149 -9.55 -6.15 5.28
N TYR A 150 -9.16 -5.89 4.05
CA TYR A 150 -9.44 -4.65 3.34
C TYR A 150 -10.48 -4.93 2.26
N ILE A 151 -11.44 -4.02 2.10
CA ILE A 151 -12.51 -4.12 1.11
C ILE A 151 -12.18 -3.17 -0.04
N ARG A 152 -12.33 -3.62 -1.28
CA ARG A 152 -12.12 -2.80 -2.47
C ARG A 152 -13.15 -1.66 -2.50
N VAL A 153 -12.66 -0.44 -2.67
CA VAL A 153 -13.46 0.78 -2.74
C VAL A 153 -13.33 1.49 -4.09
N PHE A 154 -12.25 1.22 -4.84
CA PHE A 154 -12.04 1.64 -6.23
C PHE A 154 -11.42 0.51 -7.05
#